data_AF-A0A9W9G100-F1
#
_entry.id   AF-A0A9W9G100-F1
#
_cell.length_a   1.000
_cell.length_b   1.000
_cell.length_c   1.000
_cell.angle_alpha   90.00
_cell.angle_beta   90.00
_cell.angle_gamma   90.00
#
_symmetry.space_group_name_H-M   'P 1'
#
loop_
_entity.id
_entity.type
_entity.pdbx_description
1 polymer ?
#
loop_
_entity_poly.entity_id
_entity_poly.type
_entity_poly.pdbx_seq_one_letter_code
_entity_poly.pdbx_strand_id
1 'polypeptide(L)'
;MVTPYTATRYRAHDAAKYLTQAEARDHSEDSNNPFAYKANVAPDQKTAFKSWTDLYGPHETQSSSSSSLLANFNYTATSTTNFPISGYGPAPLKIKKSLFPAKNIAILTDGDCASTCALFVKLMKRQGVRTIAFGGRPTEGPMQGAGGVKGGQSLQINYLNGYIQQANQAIQKASGTSSPILTKSEWEKFNETSPNLDTSYSWNGNINLRNEYDPEDSDTPLQFVYEAAECRRFYTLQNYLQQETTWQAAATSMFGDSGCVKGSTKGEGSLDAS
;
A
#
# COMPACT_ATOMS: atom_id res chain seq x y z
N MET A 1 1.44 -8.93 20.70
CA MET A 1 0.86 -7.95 19.76
C MET A 1 1.20 -8.43 18.38
N VAL A 2 0.21 -8.57 17.49
CA VAL A 2 0.45 -9.00 16.11
C VAL A 2 0.99 -7.77 15.36
N THR A 3 2.18 -7.86 14.78
CA THR A 3 2.70 -6.82 13.89
C THR A 3 1.85 -6.79 12.63
N PRO A 4 1.30 -5.63 12.22
CA PRO A 4 0.65 -5.51 10.92
C PRO A 4 1.65 -5.86 9.82
N TYR A 5 1.39 -6.93 9.09
CA TYR A 5 2.20 -7.29 7.94
C TYR A 5 1.77 -6.45 6.74
N THR A 6 2.66 -5.58 6.28
CA THR A 6 2.49 -4.83 5.03
C THR A 6 3.65 -5.15 4.12
N ALA A 7 3.34 -5.46 2.86
CA ALA A 7 4.35 -5.78 1.87
C ALA A 7 4.06 -5.01 0.60
N THR A 8 5.05 -4.27 0.15
CA THR A 8 4.98 -3.42 -1.03
C THR A 8 6.25 -3.58 -1.86
N ARG A 9 6.18 -3.26 -3.15
CA ARG A 9 7.35 -3.17 -4.05
C ARG A 9 7.13 -2.06 -5.06
N TYR A 10 8.21 -1.46 -5.53
CA TYR A 10 8.23 -0.68 -6.77
C TYR A 10 8.94 -1.45 -7.89
N ARG A 11 8.53 -1.18 -9.13
CA ARG A 11 9.09 -1.80 -10.34
C ARG A 11 10.54 -1.36 -10.54
N ALA A 12 11.40 -2.29 -10.91
CA ALA A 12 12.78 -1.99 -11.29
C ALA A 12 12.83 -1.58 -12.78
N HIS A 13 13.45 -0.43 -13.03
CA HIS A 13 13.78 0.12 -14.35
C HIS A 13 14.91 1.16 -14.18
N ASP A 14 15.53 1.59 -15.29
CA ASP A 14 16.70 2.49 -15.28
C ASP A 14 16.50 3.75 -14.44
N ALA A 15 15.42 4.51 -14.66
CA ALA A 15 15.16 5.70 -13.86
C ALA A 15 15.05 5.41 -12.35
N ALA A 16 14.34 4.36 -11.94
CA ALA A 16 14.25 3.96 -10.54
C ALA A 16 15.60 3.48 -9.99
N LYS A 17 16.41 2.79 -10.80
CA LYS A 17 17.76 2.33 -10.44
C LYS A 17 18.64 3.51 -10.07
N TYR A 18 18.79 4.45 -11.01
CA TYR A 18 19.70 5.57 -10.85
C TYR A 18 19.21 6.56 -9.80
N LEU A 19 17.89 6.78 -9.71
CA LEU A 19 17.29 7.55 -8.64
C LEU A 19 17.64 6.96 -7.26
N THR A 20 17.34 5.69 -7.04
CA THR A 20 17.60 5.04 -5.74
C THR A 20 19.11 4.91 -5.44
N GLN A 21 19.98 4.79 -6.44
CA GLN A 21 21.44 4.85 -6.24
C GLN A 21 21.91 6.22 -5.75
N ALA A 22 21.36 7.30 -6.30
CA ALA A 22 21.65 8.65 -5.84
C ALA A 22 21.14 8.87 -4.41
N GLU A 23 19.91 8.45 -4.13
CA GLU A 23 19.28 8.54 -2.81
C GLU A 23 19.98 7.68 -1.75
N ALA A 24 20.65 6.59 -2.14
CA ALA A 24 21.45 5.77 -1.23
C ALA A 24 22.69 6.49 -0.66
N ARG A 25 23.12 7.57 -1.32
CA ARG A 25 24.22 8.44 -0.88
C ARG A 25 23.73 9.61 -0.05
N ASP A 26 22.43 9.89 -0.06
CA ASP A 26 21.86 10.85 0.86
C ASP A 26 21.93 10.31 2.29
N HIS A 27 22.39 11.17 3.20
CA HIS A 27 22.46 10.90 4.62
C HIS A 27 21.28 11.51 5.37
N SER A 28 20.37 12.20 4.67
CA SER A 28 19.14 12.70 5.27
C SER A 28 18.32 11.52 5.82
N GLU A 29 17.94 11.62 7.09
CA GLU A 29 17.09 10.64 7.77
C GLU A 29 15.60 10.92 7.48
N ASP A 30 15.25 11.32 6.25
CA ASP A 30 13.85 11.50 5.90
C ASP A 30 13.18 10.14 5.78
N SER A 31 12.54 9.73 6.88
CA SER A 31 11.75 8.51 6.97
C SER A 31 10.62 8.41 5.93
N ASN A 32 10.27 9.51 5.25
CA ASN A 32 9.25 9.53 4.20
C ASN A 32 9.81 9.29 2.80
N ASN A 33 11.14 9.30 2.61
CA ASN A 33 11.75 9.10 1.30
C ASN A 33 11.64 7.61 0.89
N PRO A 34 10.81 7.28 -0.11
CA PRO A 34 10.58 5.90 -0.51
C PRO A 34 11.78 5.26 -1.22
N PHE A 35 12.73 6.08 -1.68
CA PHE A 35 13.87 5.66 -2.49
C PHE A 35 15.14 5.46 -1.65
N ALA A 36 15.20 6.01 -0.44
CA ALA A 36 16.33 5.88 0.47
C ALA A 36 16.26 4.54 1.23
N TYR A 37 17.19 3.61 0.96
CA TYR A 37 17.12 2.26 1.56
C TYR A 37 17.14 2.25 3.09
N LYS A 38 17.82 3.21 3.72
CA LYS A 38 17.92 3.35 5.18
C LYS A 38 16.59 3.72 5.85
N ALA A 39 15.70 4.40 5.12
CA ALA A 39 14.37 4.75 5.62
C ALA A 39 13.42 3.56 5.63
N ASN A 40 13.75 2.49 4.89
CA ASN A 40 12.86 1.36 4.65
C ASN A 40 13.22 0.14 5.50
N VAL A 41 12.21 -0.68 5.77
CA VAL A 41 12.33 -1.95 6.50
C VAL A 41 11.58 -3.05 5.75
N ALA A 42 11.94 -4.30 6.02
CA ALA A 42 11.23 -5.47 5.52
C ALA A 42 9.79 -5.52 6.07
N PRO A 43 8.87 -6.27 5.42
CA PRO A 43 7.48 -6.39 5.83
C PRO A 43 7.23 -6.78 7.30
N ASP A 44 8.20 -7.45 7.93
CA ASP A 44 8.13 -7.90 9.32
C ASP A 44 8.38 -6.78 10.35
N GLN A 45 8.77 -5.58 9.90
CA GLN A 45 9.20 -4.43 10.71
C GLN A 45 10.44 -4.66 11.59
N LYS A 46 11.12 -5.81 11.44
CA LYS A 46 12.28 -6.20 12.26
C LYS A 46 13.59 -6.03 11.52
N THR A 47 13.58 -6.20 10.21
CA THR A 47 14.80 -6.23 9.40
C THR A 47 14.93 -4.94 8.60
N ALA A 48 16.02 -4.19 8.82
CA ALA A 48 16.40 -3.06 7.96
C ALA A 48 17.25 -3.53 6.77
N PHE A 49 17.22 -2.79 5.67
CA PHE A 49 18.10 -3.05 4.52
C PHE A 49 19.52 -2.57 4.82
N LYS A 50 20.55 -3.39 4.59
CA LYS A 50 21.95 -3.04 4.93
C LYS A 50 22.64 -2.26 3.82
N SER A 51 22.11 -2.34 2.60
CA SER A 51 22.67 -1.69 1.42
C SER A 51 21.56 -1.31 0.43
N TRP A 52 21.89 -0.46 -0.54
CA TRP A 52 21.02 -0.16 -1.68
C TRP A 52 20.69 -1.42 -2.48
N THR A 53 21.67 -2.31 -2.71
CA THR A 53 21.47 -3.55 -3.44
C THR A 53 20.48 -4.48 -2.73
N ASP A 54 20.46 -4.47 -1.39
CA ASP A 54 19.50 -5.27 -0.62
C ASP A 54 18.05 -4.79 -0.80
N LEU A 55 17.83 -3.49 -1.00
CA LEU A 55 16.50 -2.94 -1.26
C LEU A 55 16.11 -3.06 -2.74
N TYR A 56 16.95 -2.57 -3.64
CA TYR A 56 16.60 -2.41 -5.05
C TYR A 56 16.51 -3.74 -5.80
N GLY A 57 17.29 -4.75 -5.39
CA GLY A 57 17.43 -5.98 -6.17
C GLY A 57 18.16 -5.70 -7.49
N PRO A 58 17.74 -6.30 -8.62
CA PRO A 58 16.37 -6.71 -8.88
C PRO A 58 16.03 -8.12 -8.41
N HIS A 59 14.78 -8.30 -7.97
CA HIS A 59 14.14 -9.60 -7.81
C HIS A 59 13.16 -9.82 -8.96
N GLU A 60 13.22 -10.99 -9.58
CA GLU A 60 12.26 -11.39 -10.61
C GLU A 60 10.89 -11.64 -9.98
N THR A 61 9.88 -10.98 -10.52
CA THR A 61 8.45 -11.25 -10.27
C THR A 61 7.83 -11.72 -11.59
N GLN A 62 6.68 -12.41 -11.57
CA GLN A 62 6.11 -13.13 -12.72
C GLN A 62 6.12 -12.41 -14.10
N SER A 63 6.16 -11.08 -14.16
CA SER A 63 6.22 -10.32 -15.41
C SER A 63 7.19 -9.13 -15.42
N SER A 64 7.99 -8.93 -14.37
CA SER A 64 8.95 -7.82 -14.32
C SER A 64 9.96 -7.96 -13.19
N SER A 65 11.11 -7.31 -13.32
CA SER A 65 12.01 -7.08 -12.20
C SER A 65 11.45 -6.03 -11.24
N SER A 66 11.58 -6.27 -9.93
CA SER A 66 11.11 -5.36 -8.87
C SER A 66 12.13 -5.28 -7.72
N SER A 67 11.92 -4.29 -6.84
CA SER A 67 12.61 -4.23 -5.55
C SER A 67 12.30 -5.42 -4.64
N SER A 68 13.10 -5.60 -3.59
CA SER A 68 12.75 -6.44 -2.43
C SER A 68 11.39 -6.04 -1.87
N LEU A 69 10.67 -6.98 -1.24
CA LEU A 69 9.49 -6.59 -0.47
C LEU A 69 9.93 -5.67 0.66
N LEU A 70 9.22 -4.56 0.81
CA LEU A 70 9.40 -3.59 1.89
C LEU A 70 8.05 -3.25 2.51
N ALA A 71 8.06 -2.91 3.78
CA ALA A 71 6.87 -2.38 4.43
C ALA A 71 6.42 -1.07 3.80
N ASN A 72 5.13 -0.74 3.96
CA ASN A 72 4.61 0.56 3.51
C ASN A 72 5.28 1.74 4.23
N PHE A 73 5.56 1.59 5.53
CA PHE A 73 6.30 2.54 6.36
C PHE A 73 7.22 1.82 7.35
N ASN A 74 8.26 2.50 7.82
CA ASN A 74 9.01 2.09 9.01
C ASN A 74 8.27 2.60 10.26
N TYR A 75 7.54 1.73 10.95
CA TYR A 75 6.69 2.13 12.07
C TYR A 75 7.48 2.70 13.24
N THR A 76 8.73 2.27 13.45
CA THR A 76 9.59 2.84 14.49
C THR A 76 9.94 4.30 14.18
N ALA A 77 10.27 4.60 12.91
CA ALA A 77 10.60 5.95 12.49
C ALA A 77 9.37 6.87 12.41
N THR A 78 8.22 6.33 11.97
CA THR A 78 6.97 7.10 11.84
C THR A 78 6.29 7.37 13.20
N SER A 79 6.49 6.52 14.20
CA SER A 79 5.87 6.66 15.51
C SER A 79 6.46 7.85 16.28
N THR A 80 5.64 8.85 16.58
CA THR A 80 6.03 10.06 17.33
C THR A 80 5.26 10.17 18.63
N THR A 81 5.61 11.13 19.49
CA THR A 81 4.84 11.40 20.72
C THR A 81 3.43 11.91 20.45
N ASN A 82 3.22 12.63 19.34
CA ASN A 82 1.91 13.17 18.95
C ASN A 82 1.06 12.14 18.20
N PHE A 83 1.70 11.25 17.44
CA PHE A 83 1.07 10.17 16.70
C PHE A 83 1.77 8.84 17.01
N PRO A 84 1.57 8.30 18.23
CA PRO A 84 2.25 7.08 18.65
C PRO A 84 1.65 5.84 17.98
N ILE A 85 2.52 4.94 17.54
CA ILE A 85 2.15 3.61 17.04
C ILE A 85 2.46 2.59 18.14
N SER A 86 1.46 1.81 18.52
CA SER A 86 1.60 0.85 19.62
C SER A 86 2.69 -0.18 19.33
N GLY A 87 3.67 -0.29 20.24
CA GLY A 87 4.81 -1.20 20.10
C GLY A 87 5.98 -0.67 19.26
N TYR A 88 5.91 0.58 18.77
CA TYR A 88 6.95 1.18 17.92
C TYR A 88 7.32 2.60 18.38
N GLY A 89 8.58 2.98 18.15
CA GLY A 89 9.08 4.33 18.44
C GLY A 89 9.17 4.66 19.94
N PRO A 90 9.38 5.94 20.29
CA PRO A 90 9.74 6.36 21.64
C PRO A 90 8.54 6.47 22.60
N ALA A 91 7.31 6.43 22.09
CA ALA A 91 6.09 6.69 22.85
C ALA A 91 5.23 5.42 22.99
N PRO A 92 5.44 4.60 24.04
CA PRO A 92 4.72 3.33 24.18
C PRO A 92 3.25 3.55 24.54
N LEU A 93 2.34 2.96 23.76
CA LEU A 93 0.92 2.87 24.09
C LEU A 93 0.65 1.67 25.01
N LYS A 94 -0.20 1.86 26.03
CA LYS A 94 -0.61 0.81 26.97
C LYS A 94 -1.76 -0.05 26.41
N ILE A 95 -1.74 -0.39 25.12
CA ILE A 95 -2.76 -1.25 24.49
C ILE A 95 -2.25 -2.69 24.47
N LYS A 96 -2.81 -3.55 25.32
CA LYS A 96 -2.37 -4.95 25.45
C LYS A 96 -3.22 -5.96 24.67
N LYS A 97 -4.45 -5.60 24.31
CA LYS A 97 -5.41 -6.47 23.61
C LYS A 97 -6.36 -5.64 22.75
N SER A 98 -6.96 -6.28 21.74
CA SER A 98 -8.08 -5.68 21.02
C SER A 98 -9.23 -5.35 21.99
N LEU A 99 -9.90 -4.22 21.77
CA LEU A 99 -11.05 -3.79 22.56
C LEU A 99 -12.31 -4.60 22.21
N PHE A 100 -12.43 -5.03 20.95
CA PHE A 100 -13.55 -5.80 20.45
C PHE A 100 -13.03 -7.06 19.74
N PRO A 101 -13.68 -8.23 19.94
CA PRO A 101 -13.35 -9.41 19.14
C PRO A 101 -13.77 -9.17 17.69
N ALA A 102 -13.00 -9.70 16.73
CA ALA A 102 -13.22 -9.45 15.31
C ALA A 102 -14.64 -9.81 14.83
N LYS A 103 -15.23 -10.87 15.37
CA LYS A 103 -16.62 -11.28 15.09
C LYS A 103 -17.68 -10.21 15.41
N ASN A 104 -17.37 -9.26 16.29
CA ASN A 104 -18.23 -8.13 16.68
C ASN A 104 -17.97 -6.87 15.84
N ILE A 105 -17.09 -6.94 14.84
CA ILE A 105 -16.77 -5.84 13.94
C ILE A 105 -17.22 -6.25 12.53
N ALA A 106 -17.88 -5.34 11.82
CA ALA A 106 -18.20 -5.50 10.41
C ALA A 106 -17.83 -4.21 9.67
N ILE A 107 -17.29 -4.36 8.46
CA ILE A 107 -16.98 -3.23 7.58
C ILE A 107 -18.01 -3.18 6.46
N LEU A 108 -18.78 -2.09 6.43
CA LEU A 108 -19.71 -1.76 5.36
C LEU A 108 -18.98 -1.02 4.23
N THR A 109 -19.23 -1.42 2.99
CA THR A 109 -18.65 -0.82 1.80
C THR A 109 -19.57 -0.96 0.59
N ASP A 110 -19.34 -0.17 -0.44
CA ASP A 110 -19.98 -0.24 -1.76
C ASP A 110 -19.05 -0.80 -2.85
N GLY A 111 -17.86 -1.28 -2.46
CA GLY A 111 -16.85 -1.82 -3.35
C GLY A 111 -15.96 -0.79 -4.02
N ASP A 112 -16.20 0.53 -3.87
CA ASP A 112 -15.39 1.58 -4.52
C ASP A 112 -14.12 1.93 -3.73
N CYS A 113 -13.92 1.27 -2.58
CA CYS A 113 -12.77 1.52 -1.73
C CYS A 113 -11.43 1.34 -2.48
N ALA A 114 -10.64 2.42 -2.49
CA ALA A 114 -9.30 2.54 -3.06
C ALA A 114 -8.35 3.24 -2.08
N SER A 115 -7.03 3.15 -2.31
CA SER A 115 -6.01 3.80 -1.48
C SER A 115 -6.02 3.24 -0.04
N THR A 116 -5.77 4.07 0.97
CA THR A 116 -5.61 3.68 2.37
C THR A 116 -6.75 2.82 2.93
N CYS A 117 -7.99 3.00 2.45
CA CYS A 117 -9.10 2.15 2.91
C CYS A 117 -8.91 0.69 2.46
N ALA A 118 -8.32 0.43 1.29
CA ALA A 118 -8.10 -0.94 0.80
C ALA A 118 -7.10 -1.67 1.69
N LEU A 119 -6.00 -0.99 2.06
CA LEU A 119 -5.04 -1.47 3.04
C LEU A 119 -5.71 -1.74 4.40
N PHE A 120 -6.50 -0.79 4.91
CA PHE A 120 -7.19 -0.95 6.19
C PHE A 120 -8.15 -2.15 6.17
N VAL A 121 -8.98 -2.28 5.13
CA VAL A 121 -9.91 -3.40 4.95
C VAL A 121 -9.14 -4.71 4.93
N LYS A 122 -8.06 -4.81 4.16
CA LYS A 122 -7.22 -6.02 4.08
C LYS A 122 -6.62 -6.40 5.42
N LEU A 123 -6.03 -5.44 6.14
CA LEU A 123 -5.45 -5.67 7.47
C LEU A 123 -6.52 -6.12 8.47
N MET A 124 -7.72 -5.53 8.43
CA MET A 124 -8.83 -5.92 9.30
C MET A 124 -9.36 -7.32 8.95
N LYS A 125 -9.48 -7.65 7.66
CA LYS A 125 -9.87 -8.99 7.20
C LYS A 125 -8.86 -10.06 7.66
N ARG A 126 -7.56 -9.78 7.62
CA ARG A 126 -6.50 -10.65 8.20
C ARG A 126 -6.67 -10.90 9.70
N GLN A 127 -7.37 -10.03 10.42
CA GLN A 127 -7.69 -10.23 11.83
C GLN A 127 -9.06 -10.90 12.06
N GLY A 128 -9.72 -11.37 10.99
CA GLY A 128 -11.02 -12.04 11.03
C GLY A 128 -12.23 -11.09 10.97
N VAL A 129 -12.04 -9.81 10.66
CA VAL A 129 -13.15 -8.86 10.50
C VAL A 129 -13.84 -9.10 9.17
N ARG A 130 -15.17 -9.20 9.20
CA ARG A 130 -15.97 -9.49 8.01
C ARG A 130 -16.40 -8.20 7.31
N THR A 131 -16.58 -8.28 6.00
CA THR A 131 -16.97 -7.20 5.10
C THR A 131 -18.35 -7.46 4.50
N ILE A 132 -19.12 -6.40 4.30
CA ILE A 132 -20.39 -6.41 3.58
C ILE A 132 -20.41 -5.36 2.49
N ALA A 133 -20.64 -5.80 1.25
CA ALA A 133 -20.67 -4.94 0.08
C ALA A 133 -22.12 -4.66 -0.35
N PHE A 134 -22.44 -3.40 -0.63
CA PHE A 134 -23.73 -2.99 -1.19
C PHE A 134 -23.59 -2.59 -2.67
N GLY A 135 -24.51 -3.08 -3.51
CA GLY A 135 -24.60 -2.70 -4.92
C GLY A 135 -24.03 -3.75 -5.87
N GLY A 136 -23.24 -3.28 -6.86
CA GLY A 136 -22.74 -4.08 -7.98
C GLY A 136 -23.78 -4.31 -9.08
N ARG A 137 -23.43 -5.12 -10.08
CA ARG A 137 -24.30 -5.46 -11.22
C ARG A 137 -25.59 -6.16 -10.75
N PRO A 138 -26.75 -5.99 -11.43
CA PRO A 138 -28.04 -6.59 -11.03
C PRO A 138 -28.10 -8.10 -11.32
N THR A 139 -27.10 -8.83 -10.83
CA THR A 139 -26.94 -10.27 -10.94
C THR A 139 -26.58 -10.81 -9.57
N GLU A 140 -27.12 -11.98 -9.23
CA GLU A 140 -26.69 -12.71 -8.03
C GLU A 140 -25.19 -13.07 -8.10
N GLY A 141 -24.59 -13.39 -6.95
CA GLY A 141 -23.18 -13.72 -6.82
C GLY A 141 -22.36 -12.70 -6.03
N PRO A 142 -21.07 -13.01 -5.81
CA PRO A 142 -20.21 -12.24 -4.92
C PRO A 142 -19.81 -10.87 -5.50
N MET A 143 -19.37 -9.99 -4.62
CA MET A 143 -18.86 -8.65 -4.94
C MET A 143 -17.70 -8.34 -4.00
N GLN A 144 -16.67 -7.66 -4.50
CA GLN A 144 -15.53 -7.28 -3.65
C GLN A 144 -15.93 -6.21 -2.64
N GLY A 145 -15.34 -6.30 -1.43
CA GLY A 145 -15.43 -5.21 -0.46
C GLY A 145 -14.53 -4.02 -0.83
N ALA A 146 -13.38 -4.27 -1.45
CA ALA A 146 -12.49 -3.24 -1.98
C ALA A 146 -12.14 -3.58 -3.42
N GLY A 147 -12.79 -2.90 -4.37
CA GLY A 147 -12.61 -3.09 -5.81
C GLY A 147 -11.73 -2.02 -6.47
N GLY A 148 -11.39 -0.95 -5.76
CA GLY A 148 -10.54 0.12 -6.26
C GLY A 148 -9.05 -0.23 -6.24
N VAL A 149 -8.20 0.81 -6.24
CA VAL A 149 -6.75 0.61 -6.28
C VAL A 149 -6.19 0.10 -4.95
N LYS A 150 -5.55 -1.07 -4.95
CA LYS A 150 -4.91 -1.71 -3.77
C LYS A 150 -3.41 -1.40 -3.73
N GLY A 151 -3.11 -0.11 -3.62
CA GLY A 151 -1.77 0.45 -3.56
C GLY A 151 -1.30 0.72 -2.14
N GLY A 152 0.00 0.56 -1.90
CA GLY A 152 0.63 0.78 -0.59
C GLY A 152 1.32 2.14 -0.46
N GLN A 153 1.49 2.86 -1.58
CA GLN A 153 1.94 4.24 -1.56
C GLN A 153 1.55 5.00 -2.83
N SER A 154 0.83 6.12 -2.66
CA SER A 154 0.63 7.13 -3.70
C SER A 154 1.73 8.19 -3.59
N LEU A 155 2.31 8.59 -4.72
CA LEU A 155 3.29 9.67 -4.80
C LEU A 155 2.79 10.73 -5.80
N GLN A 156 2.73 11.99 -5.38
CA GLN A 156 2.40 13.07 -6.30
C GLN A 156 3.58 13.34 -7.26
N ILE A 157 3.27 13.72 -8.49
CA ILE A 157 4.27 13.96 -9.54
C ILE A 157 5.27 15.05 -9.16
N ASN A 158 4.85 16.11 -8.46
CA ASN A 158 5.74 17.16 -7.97
C ASN A 158 6.78 16.64 -6.97
N TYR A 159 6.41 15.71 -6.08
CA TYR A 159 7.39 15.07 -5.18
C TYR A 159 8.36 14.19 -5.97
N LEU A 160 7.87 13.41 -6.94
CA LEU A 160 8.74 12.62 -7.82
C LEU A 160 9.75 13.50 -8.56
N ASN A 161 9.29 14.62 -9.14
CA ASN A 161 10.16 15.59 -9.80
C ASN A 161 11.19 16.18 -8.82
N GLY A 162 10.77 16.47 -7.58
CA GLY A 162 11.68 16.91 -6.53
C GLY A 162 12.77 15.89 -6.20
N TYR A 163 12.44 14.59 -6.12
CA TYR A 163 13.43 13.53 -5.92
C TYR A 163 14.40 13.42 -7.11
N ILE A 164 13.89 13.47 -8.34
CA ILE A 164 14.73 13.44 -9.55
C ILE A 164 15.68 14.67 -9.59
N GLN A 165 15.18 15.85 -9.24
CA GLN A 165 16.01 17.08 -9.17
C GLN A 165 17.11 16.95 -8.11
N GLN A 166 16.76 16.49 -6.90
CA GLN A 166 17.72 16.28 -5.82
C GLN A 166 18.79 15.24 -6.20
N ALA A 167 18.38 14.12 -6.79
CA ALA A 167 19.30 13.11 -7.31
C ALA A 167 20.26 13.69 -8.35
N ASN A 168 19.76 14.46 -9.32
CA ASN A 168 20.59 15.10 -10.34
C ASN A 168 21.61 16.09 -9.74
N GLN A 169 21.20 16.89 -8.75
CA GLN A 169 22.10 17.80 -8.03
C GLN A 169 23.19 17.03 -7.29
N ALA A 170 22.84 15.93 -6.61
CA ALA A 170 23.79 15.07 -5.91
C ALA A 170 24.80 14.42 -6.89
N ILE A 171 24.31 13.89 -8.01
CA ILE A 171 25.14 13.30 -9.07
C ILE A 171 26.10 14.33 -9.64
N GLN A 172 25.60 15.53 -9.99
CA GLN A 172 26.41 16.62 -10.53
C GLN A 172 27.52 17.02 -9.55
N LYS A 173 27.19 17.21 -8.28
CA LYS A 173 28.16 17.58 -7.23
C LYS A 173 29.26 16.52 -7.06
N ALA A 174 28.93 15.24 -7.20
CA ALA A 174 29.88 14.14 -7.06
C ALA A 174 30.69 13.84 -8.32
N SER A 175 30.24 14.28 -9.51
CA SER A 175 30.81 13.90 -10.82
C SER A 175 32.31 14.24 -10.99
N GLY A 176 32.79 15.29 -10.32
CA GLY A 176 34.21 15.71 -10.33
C GLY A 176 35.05 15.18 -9.18
N THR A 177 34.50 14.30 -8.34
CA THR A 177 35.19 13.76 -7.14
C THR A 177 35.82 12.40 -7.43
N SER A 178 36.64 11.90 -6.50
CA SER A 178 37.19 10.53 -6.56
C SER A 178 36.14 9.43 -6.34
N SER A 179 34.87 9.78 -6.08
CA SER A 179 33.78 8.83 -5.81
C SER A 179 32.48 9.32 -6.45
N PRO A 180 32.39 9.33 -7.80
CA PRO A 180 31.15 9.70 -8.48
C PRO A 180 30.01 8.74 -8.11
N ILE A 181 28.78 9.27 -8.06
CA ILE A 181 27.58 8.46 -7.78
C ILE A 181 27.25 7.58 -8.99
N LEU A 182 27.25 8.20 -10.18
CA LEU A 182 27.01 7.56 -11.46
C LEU A 182 28.15 7.92 -12.43
N THR A 183 28.45 7.01 -13.35
CA THR A 183 29.26 7.34 -14.54
C THR A 183 28.51 8.33 -15.44
N LYS A 184 29.24 8.98 -16.36
CA LYS A 184 28.64 9.91 -17.33
C LYS A 184 27.53 9.25 -18.16
N SER A 185 27.75 8.03 -18.65
CA SER A 185 26.76 7.29 -19.44
C SER A 185 25.55 6.85 -18.61
N GLU A 186 25.73 6.47 -17.36
CA GLU A 186 24.62 6.17 -16.45
C GLU A 186 23.79 7.43 -16.15
N TRP A 187 24.44 8.59 -15.98
CA TRP A 187 23.74 9.85 -15.77
C TRP A 187 22.96 10.31 -17.02
N GLU A 188 23.55 10.16 -18.21
CA GLU A 188 22.84 10.38 -19.48
C GLU A 188 21.61 9.47 -19.58
N LYS A 189 21.74 8.18 -19.22
CA LYS A 189 20.62 7.23 -19.20
C LYS A 189 19.56 7.58 -18.17
N PHE A 190 19.96 8.07 -16.99
CA PHE A 190 19.04 8.54 -15.98
C PHE A 190 18.19 9.71 -16.48
N ASN A 191 18.81 10.67 -17.17
CA ASN A 191 18.10 11.81 -17.76
C ASN A 191 17.18 11.39 -18.92
N GLU A 192 17.59 10.44 -19.76
CA GLU A 192 16.78 9.92 -20.86
C GLU A 192 15.53 9.17 -20.37
N THR A 193 15.66 8.41 -19.29
CA THR A 193 14.59 7.51 -18.79
C THR A 193 13.72 8.13 -17.71
N SER A 194 14.14 9.24 -17.11
CA SER A 194 13.34 9.98 -16.12
C SER A 194 12.27 10.83 -16.80
N PRO A 195 11.14 11.08 -16.13
CA PRO A 195 10.18 12.09 -16.57
C PRO A 195 10.87 13.43 -16.85
N ASN A 196 10.51 14.07 -17.96
CA ASN A 196 11.00 15.41 -18.27
C ASN A 196 10.55 16.39 -17.18
N LEU A 197 11.49 17.14 -16.64
CA LEU A 197 11.27 18.14 -15.60
C LEU A 197 10.86 19.51 -16.17
N ASP A 198 11.06 19.74 -17.47
CA ASP A 198 10.57 20.93 -18.17
C ASP A 198 9.04 20.85 -18.30
N THR A 199 8.36 21.46 -17.34
CA THR A 199 6.90 21.53 -17.33
C THR A 199 6.42 22.50 -18.42
N SER A 200 5.80 22.00 -19.49
CA SER A 200 5.06 22.85 -20.44
C SER A 200 3.61 23.12 -20.02
N TYR A 201 3.09 22.35 -19.05
CA TYR A 201 1.76 22.51 -18.47
C TYR A 201 1.77 22.14 -16.97
N SER A 202 0.98 22.85 -16.16
CA SER A 202 0.77 22.54 -14.73
C SER A 202 0.03 21.21 -14.55
N TRP A 203 0.73 20.09 -14.69
CA TRP A 203 0.21 18.77 -14.40
C TRP A 203 0.22 18.52 -12.89
N ASN A 204 -0.97 18.40 -12.31
CA ASN A 204 -1.16 17.80 -10.98
C ASN A 204 -1.66 16.36 -11.18
N GLY A 205 -0.99 15.40 -10.55
CA GLY A 205 -1.32 13.99 -10.67
C GLY A 205 -0.64 13.17 -9.59
N ASN A 206 -1.18 11.97 -9.37
CA ASN A 206 -0.67 10.99 -8.43
C ASN A 206 -0.33 9.71 -9.18
N ILE A 207 0.78 9.10 -8.81
CA ILE A 207 1.16 7.75 -9.25
C ILE A 207 0.99 6.79 -8.09
N ASN A 208 0.43 5.61 -8.34
CA ASN A 208 0.53 4.52 -7.39
C ASN A 208 1.94 3.92 -7.48
N LEU A 209 2.86 4.42 -6.65
CA LEU A 209 4.28 4.10 -6.73
C LEU A 209 4.56 2.64 -6.35
N ARG A 210 3.84 2.14 -5.33
CA ARG A 210 4.03 0.78 -4.81
C ARG A 210 2.72 0.05 -4.73
N ASN A 211 2.65 -1.13 -5.33
CA ASN A 211 1.53 -2.05 -5.13
C ASN A 211 1.70 -2.81 -3.82
N GLU A 212 0.59 -3.23 -3.21
CA GLU A 212 0.61 -4.14 -2.07
C GLU A 212 0.62 -5.60 -2.51
N TYR A 213 1.15 -6.47 -1.66
CA TYR A 213 1.27 -7.91 -1.87
C TYR A 213 0.76 -8.67 -0.65
N ASP A 214 0.38 -9.93 -0.87
CA ASP A 214 -0.03 -10.82 0.21
C ASP A 214 1.20 -11.52 0.84
N PRO A 215 1.25 -11.78 2.16
CA PRO A 215 2.31 -12.62 2.74
C PRO A 215 2.38 -14.01 2.12
N GLU A 216 1.26 -14.54 1.62
CA GLU A 216 1.19 -15.88 1.04
C GLU A 216 1.41 -15.88 -0.49
N ASP A 217 1.30 -14.71 -1.12
CA ASP A 217 1.60 -14.48 -2.54
C ASP A 217 2.38 -13.16 -2.72
N SER A 218 3.69 -13.28 -2.81
CA SER A 218 4.62 -12.15 -3.02
C SER A 218 4.76 -11.73 -4.48
N ASP A 219 4.11 -12.41 -5.41
CA ASP A 219 4.32 -12.24 -6.84
C ASP A 219 3.16 -11.52 -7.51
N THR A 220 1.93 -11.77 -7.07
CA THR A 220 0.72 -11.11 -7.60
C THR A 220 0.43 -9.83 -6.84
N PRO A 221 0.47 -8.64 -7.48
CA PRO A 221 0.00 -7.41 -6.85
C PRO A 221 -1.47 -7.53 -6.45
N LEU A 222 -1.82 -7.14 -5.23
CA LEU A 222 -3.18 -7.22 -4.70
C LEU A 222 -4.20 -6.49 -5.59
N GLN A 223 -3.77 -5.50 -6.37
CA GLN A 223 -4.58 -4.83 -7.40
C GLN A 223 -5.29 -5.80 -8.35
N PHE A 224 -4.66 -6.94 -8.65
CA PHE A 224 -5.16 -7.95 -9.57
C PHE A 224 -5.84 -9.13 -8.87
N VAL A 225 -5.86 -9.12 -7.52
CA VAL A 225 -6.47 -10.18 -6.72
C VAL A 225 -7.92 -9.82 -6.40
N TYR A 226 -8.84 -10.68 -6.81
CA TYR A 226 -10.25 -10.57 -6.45
C TYR A 226 -10.47 -11.05 -5.01
N GLU A 227 -11.04 -10.20 -4.16
CA GLU A 227 -11.34 -10.52 -2.77
C GLU A 227 -12.80 -10.17 -2.45
N ALA A 228 -13.65 -11.19 -2.42
CA ALA A 228 -15.09 -11.04 -2.15
C ALA A 228 -15.35 -10.52 -0.74
N ALA A 229 -16.44 -9.77 -0.58
CA ALA A 229 -17.07 -9.53 0.70
C ALA A 229 -17.83 -10.78 1.16
N GLU A 230 -17.86 -11.02 2.47
CA GLU A 230 -18.54 -12.17 3.08
C GLU A 230 -20.05 -12.14 2.83
N CYS A 231 -20.62 -10.93 2.81
CA CYS A 231 -22.02 -10.69 2.45
C CYS A 231 -22.09 -9.63 1.35
N ARG A 232 -22.98 -9.84 0.38
CA ARG A 232 -23.39 -8.82 -0.58
C ARG A 232 -24.86 -8.48 -0.42
N ARG A 233 -25.23 -7.21 -0.53
CA ARG A 233 -26.62 -6.76 -0.63
C ARG A 233 -26.83 -5.87 -1.84
N PHE A 234 -28.04 -5.86 -2.38
CA PHE A 234 -28.46 -4.80 -3.28
C PHE A 234 -28.95 -3.60 -2.47
N TYR A 235 -28.70 -2.40 -2.97
CA TYR A 235 -29.38 -1.22 -2.46
C TYR A 235 -30.89 -1.32 -2.75
N THR A 236 -31.69 -0.91 -1.78
CA THR A 236 -33.13 -0.67 -1.94
C THR A 236 -33.38 0.83 -2.13
N LEU A 237 -34.56 1.22 -2.61
CA LEU A 237 -34.95 2.63 -2.67
C LEU A 237 -34.85 3.32 -1.29
N GLN A 238 -35.25 2.61 -0.24
CA GLN A 238 -35.17 3.13 1.13
C GLN A 238 -33.72 3.41 1.54
N ASN A 239 -32.76 2.57 1.13
CA ASN A 239 -31.34 2.80 1.42
C ASN A 239 -30.80 4.09 0.81
N TYR A 240 -31.29 4.48 -0.37
CA TYR A 240 -30.91 5.74 -0.98
C TYR A 240 -31.58 6.95 -0.33
N LEU A 241 -32.84 6.81 0.08
CA LEU A 241 -33.60 7.90 0.70
C LEU A 241 -33.21 8.12 2.17
N GLN A 242 -32.77 7.07 2.86
CA GLN A 242 -32.47 7.04 4.29
C GLN A 242 -31.20 6.21 4.55
N GLN A 243 -30.06 6.88 4.66
CA GLN A 243 -28.74 6.24 4.77
C GLN A 243 -28.62 5.31 6.00
N GLU A 244 -29.29 5.63 7.10
CA GLU A 244 -29.35 4.81 8.31
C GLU A 244 -29.89 3.40 8.05
N THR A 245 -30.77 3.24 7.05
CA THR A 245 -31.34 1.93 6.72
C THR A 245 -30.31 1.02 6.07
N THR A 246 -29.27 1.56 5.42
CA THR A 246 -28.13 0.77 4.93
C THR A 246 -27.35 0.16 6.09
N TRP A 247 -27.11 0.93 7.15
CA TRP A 247 -26.42 0.45 8.36
C TRP A 247 -27.25 -0.58 9.11
N GLN A 248 -28.55 -0.37 9.26
CA GLN A 248 -29.46 -1.34 9.87
C GLN A 248 -29.49 -2.65 9.06
N ALA A 249 -29.63 -2.55 7.73
CA ALA A 249 -29.59 -3.69 6.83
C ALA A 249 -28.25 -4.44 6.94
N ALA A 250 -27.15 -3.71 7.03
CA ALA A 250 -25.83 -4.31 7.20
C ALA A 250 -25.70 -5.06 8.52
N ALA A 251 -26.14 -4.45 9.63
CA ALA A 251 -26.12 -5.07 10.96
C ALA A 251 -26.95 -6.35 10.99
N THR A 252 -28.17 -6.34 10.43
CA THR A 252 -29.04 -7.53 10.33
C THR A 252 -28.37 -8.68 9.57
N SER A 253 -27.61 -8.37 8.52
CA SER A 253 -26.95 -9.40 7.71
C SER A 253 -25.63 -9.89 8.29
N MET A 254 -24.91 -9.03 9.01
CA MET A 254 -23.61 -9.40 9.56
C MET A 254 -23.71 -10.05 10.94
N PHE A 255 -24.67 -9.62 11.74
CA PHE A 255 -24.87 -10.12 13.11
C PHE A 255 -26.15 -10.94 13.29
N GLY A 256 -26.87 -11.18 12.20
CA GLY A 256 -27.95 -12.16 12.09
C GLY A 256 -27.76 -13.04 10.84
N ASP A 257 -28.80 -13.76 10.44
CA ASP A 257 -28.70 -14.81 9.41
C ASP A 257 -29.49 -14.52 8.12
N SER A 258 -29.68 -13.24 7.75
CA SER A 258 -30.58 -12.87 6.64
C SER A 258 -30.10 -11.73 5.75
N GLY A 259 -30.61 -11.67 4.53
CA GLY A 259 -30.48 -10.50 3.65
C GLY A 259 -29.28 -10.49 2.69
N CYS A 260 -28.33 -11.42 2.80
CA CYS A 260 -27.26 -11.57 1.81
C CYS A 260 -27.79 -12.16 0.49
N VAL A 261 -27.31 -11.62 -0.63
CA VAL A 261 -27.60 -12.11 -1.98
C VAL A 261 -27.09 -13.54 -2.11
N LYS A 262 -27.86 -14.38 -2.82
CA LYS A 262 -27.46 -15.76 -3.14
C LYS A 262 -26.09 -15.78 -3.84
N GLY A 263 -25.22 -16.68 -3.41
CA GLY A 263 -23.84 -16.75 -3.90
C GLY A 263 -22.87 -15.78 -3.23
N SER A 264 -23.28 -15.04 -2.19
CA SER A 264 -22.31 -14.43 -1.26
C SER A 264 -21.43 -15.52 -0.64
N THR A 265 -20.17 -15.21 -0.32
CA THR A 265 -19.20 -16.22 0.12
C THR A 265 -19.50 -16.77 1.52
N LYS A 266 -20.35 -16.11 2.32
CA LYS A 266 -20.81 -16.54 3.66
C LYS A 266 -19.67 -16.87 4.66
N GLY A 267 -18.44 -16.50 4.35
CA GLY A 267 -17.26 -16.91 5.10
C GLY A 267 -17.04 -16.17 6.42
N GLU A 268 -16.21 -16.76 7.28
CA GLU A 268 -15.44 -16.00 8.28
C GLU A 268 -14.23 -15.39 7.56
N GLY A 269 -14.36 -14.15 7.04
CA GLY A 269 -13.23 -13.37 6.53
C GLY A 269 -12.29 -14.14 5.58
N SER A 270 -12.77 -14.60 4.41
CA SER A 270 -11.96 -15.49 3.58
C SER A 270 -10.84 -14.72 2.87
N LEU A 271 -9.61 -14.92 3.35
CA LEU A 271 -8.42 -14.93 2.50
C LEU A 271 -8.24 -16.28 1.80
N ASP A 272 -9.01 -17.29 2.21
CA ASP A 272 -8.93 -18.63 1.64
C ASP A 272 -9.85 -18.76 0.43
N ALA A 273 -9.29 -18.45 -0.73
CA ALA A 273 -9.63 -19.14 -1.96
C ALA A 273 -8.31 -19.51 -2.64
N SER A 274 -7.70 -20.60 -2.14
CA SER A 274 -6.85 -21.45 -2.96
C SER A 274 -7.56 -21.88 -4.23
#